data_AF-C6G3Z8-F1
#
_entry.id   AF-C6G3Z8-F1
#
_cell.length_a   1.000
_cell.length_b   1.000
_cell.length_c   1.000
_cell.angle_alpha   90.00
_cell.angle_beta   90.00
_cell.angle_gamma   90.00
#
_symmetry.space_group_name_H-M   'P 1'
#
loop_
_entity.id
_entity.type
_entity.pdbx_description
1 polymer ?
#
loop_
_entity_poly.entity_id
_entity_poly.type
_entity_poly.pdbx_seq_one_letter_code
_entity_poly.pdbx_strand_id
1 'polypeptide(L)'
;MFESVYVGSRRAKILSTPKHLHETACLGRGKSKMPTSDAVEILLSHNRWATRKLLETCAALTAEQFHQRFEIGPGSLHDTTTHILGAMRRWGDVLAGRQQRPPLEGEKRTPQKLLDLLVEVSGDLEASVGAHAPDELVSRTFEGKSHTFMRGSVLTHVTTHGMHHRAQCLNMLRQLGVDPLPPSAVTEWTMMADPLGKHSQAARPSG
;
A
#
# COMPACT_ATOMS: atom_id res chain seq x y z
N MET A 1 -10.33 -45.93 -20.38
CA MET A 1 -11.69 -46.16 -19.84
C MET A 1 -11.48 -46.75 -18.45
N PHE A 2 -12.19 -46.23 -17.43
CA PHE A 2 -11.97 -46.38 -15.97
C PHE A 2 -10.81 -45.55 -15.40
N GLU A 3 -10.93 -44.78 -14.32
CA GLU A 3 -12.09 -44.29 -13.57
C GLU A 3 -11.60 -43.13 -12.68
N SER A 4 -12.42 -42.11 -12.50
CA SER A 4 -12.18 -40.93 -11.67
C SER A 4 -12.30 -41.29 -10.19
N VAL A 5 -11.29 -40.95 -9.38
CA VAL A 5 -11.40 -40.99 -7.92
C VAL A 5 -11.42 -39.58 -7.37
N TYR A 6 -12.64 -39.09 -7.17
CA TYR A 6 -12.97 -37.89 -6.42
C TYR A 6 -12.83 -38.20 -4.92
N VAL A 7 -11.89 -37.54 -4.22
CA VAL A 7 -11.79 -37.62 -2.75
C VAL A 7 -12.40 -36.36 -2.15
N GLY A 8 -13.52 -36.54 -1.46
CA GLY A 8 -14.33 -35.49 -0.85
C GLY A 8 -13.64 -34.77 0.31
N SER A 9 -13.64 -33.44 0.25
CA SER A 9 -13.28 -32.55 1.34
C SER A 9 -14.38 -32.53 2.40
N ARG A 10 -14.03 -32.91 3.64
CA ARG A 10 -14.94 -32.88 4.79
C ARG A 10 -15.04 -31.44 5.32
N ARG A 11 -16.20 -30.82 5.17
CA ARG A 11 -16.58 -29.58 5.88
C ARG A 11 -16.80 -29.89 7.37
N ALA A 12 -15.99 -29.30 8.24
CA ALA A 12 -16.26 -29.28 9.67
C ALA A 12 -17.37 -28.25 9.97
N LYS A 13 -18.49 -28.72 10.54
CA LYS A 13 -19.53 -27.89 11.16
C LYS A 13 -19.07 -27.55 12.58
N ILE A 14 -19.09 -26.28 12.96
CA ILE A 14 -18.99 -25.85 14.36
C ILE A 14 -20.32 -25.21 14.77
N LEU A 15 -20.79 -25.67 15.92
CA LEU A 15 -22.09 -25.44 16.55
C LEU A 15 -22.24 -24.02 17.14
N SER A 16 -23.49 -23.63 17.34
CA SER A 16 -23.94 -22.29 17.75
C SER A 16 -24.08 -22.10 19.27
N THR A 17 -23.89 -20.83 19.69
CA THR A 17 -24.55 -20.07 20.81
C THR A 17 -24.17 -20.40 22.28
N PRO A 18 -24.20 -19.42 23.24
CA PRO A 18 -25.22 -18.37 23.38
C PRO A 18 -24.80 -16.92 23.68
N LYS A 19 -25.85 -16.08 23.62
CA LYS A 19 -25.97 -14.64 23.84
C LYS A 19 -25.56 -14.22 25.25
N HIS A 20 -24.83 -13.11 25.36
CA HIS A 20 -25.13 -12.09 26.37
C HIS A 20 -24.74 -10.69 25.86
N LEU A 21 -25.71 -9.79 26.00
CA LEU A 21 -25.67 -8.36 25.71
C LEU A 21 -24.81 -7.66 26.78
N HIS A 22 -24.00 -6.67 26.39
CA HIS A 22 -23.91 -5.39 27.11
C HIS A 22 -23.29 -4.31 26.22
N GLU A 23 -24.06 -3.22 26.12
CA GLU A 23 -23.69 -1.82 25.89
C GLU A 23 -22.82 -1.38 24.70
N THR A 24 -23.56 -0.84 23.74
CA THR A 24 -23.25 0.19 22.76
C THR A 24 -22.41 1.35 23.32
N ALA A 25 -21.21 1.54 22.78
CA ALA A 25 -20.55 2.84 22.74
C ALA A 25 -20.33 3.21 21.27
N CYS A 26 -21.20 4.10 20.77
CA CYS A 26 -21.07 4.71 19.45
C CYS A 26 -19.82 5.60 19.41
N LEU A 27 -18.72 5.08 18.88
CA LEU A 27 -17.60 5.89 18.41
C LEU A 27 -17.81 6.19 16.92
N GLY A 28 -17.65 7.48 16.60
CA GLY A 28 -18.28 8.14 15.48
C GLY A 28 -18.00 7.50 14.12
N ARG A 29 -19.07 7.36 13.33
CA ARG A 29 -18.96 7.27 11.87
C ARG A 29 -18.33 8.57 11.39
N GLY A 30 -17.02 8.54 11.15
CA GLY A 30 -16.37 9.57 10.36
C GLY A 30 -17.15 9.72 9.06
N LYS A 31 -17.67 10.92 8.79
CA LYS A 31 -18.36 11.23 7.54
C LYS A 31 -17.44 10.79 6.41
N SER A 32 -17.92 9.85 5.58
CA SER A 32 -17.22 9.48 4.34
C SER A 32 -17.06 10.76 3.53
N LYS A 33 -15.82 11.27 3.49
CA LYS A 33 -15.44 12.44 2.70
C LYS A 33 -15.64 12.00 1.26
N MET A 34 -16.32 12.82 0.45
CA MET A 34 -16.38 12.60 -1.00
C MET A 34 -14.97 12.23 -1.51
N PRO A 35 -14.82 11.31 -2.47
CA PRO A 35 -13.53 11.10 -3.08
C PRO A 35 -13.04 12.44 -3.60
N THR A 36 -11.89 12.85 -3.09
CA THR A 36 -11.22 14.08 -3.48
C THR A 36 -10.99 14.10 -5.00
N SER A 37 -11.23 15.24 -5.62
CA SER A 37 -10.86 15.48 -7.02
C SER A 37 -9.41 15.97 -7.15
N ASP A 38 -8.74 16.19 -6.01
CA ASP A 38 -7.35 16.60 -5.99
C ASP A 38 -6.44 15.43 -6.42
N ALA A 39 -5.72 15.62 -7.52
CA ALA A 39 -4.86 14.59 -8.08
C ALA A 39 -3.75 14.14 -7.12
N VAL A 40 -3.21 15.04 -6.28
CA VAL A 40 -2.16 14.72 -5.32
C VAL A 40 -2.73 13.86 -4.19
N GLU A 41 -3.89 14.22 -3.65
CA GLU A 41 -4.54 13.40 -2.62
C GLU A 41 -4.94 12.01 -3.15
N ILE A 42 -5.41 11.93 -4.39
CA ILE A 42 -5.66 10.65 -5.09
C ILE A 42 -4.36 9.83 -5.18
N LEU A 43 -3.28 10.42 -5.70
CA LEU A 43 -2.01 9.73 -5.91
C LEU A 43 -1.41 9.23 -4.59
N LEU A 44 -1.53 9.98 -3.49
CA LEU A 44 -1.05 9.56 -2.17
C LEU A 44 -1.88 8.40 -1.61
N SER A 45 -3.20 8.53 -1.66
CA SER A 45 -4.13 7.50 -1.19
C SER A 45 -3.92 6.19 -1.96
N HIS A 46 -3.79 6.29 -3.29
CA HIS A 46 -3.44 5.19 -4.18
C HIS A 46 -2.06 4.61 -3.84
N ASN A 47 -1.04 5.45 -3.67
CA ASN A 47 0.32 4.99 -3.39
C ASN A 47 0.39 4.16 -2.11
N ARG A 48 -0.29 4.61 -1.04
CA ARG A 48 -0.43 3.85 0.21
C ARG A 48 -1.17 2.52 -0.02
N TRP A 49 -2.34 2.57 -0.68
CA TRP A 49 -3.16 1.39 -0.93
C TRP A 49 -2.45 0.33 -1.77
N ALA A 50 -1.84 0.72 -2.90
CA ALA A 50 -1.17 -0.19 -3.81
C ALA A 50 0.09 -0.81 -3.17
N THR A 51 0.83 -0.02 -2.39
CA THR A 51 1.99 -0.55 -1.62
C THR A 51 1.54 -1.55 -0.57
N ARG A 52 0.41 -1.29 0.12
CA ARG A 52 -0.19 -2.25 1.04
C ARG A 52 -0.58 -3.54 0.34
N LYS A 53 -1.30 -3.47 -0.79
CA LYS A 53 -1.71 -4.66 -1.56
C LYS A 53 -0.52 -5.50 -2.01
N LEU A 54 0.55 -4.85 -2.46
CA LEU A 54 1.78 -5.55 -2.80
C LEU A 54 2.39 -6.27 -1.58
N LEU A 55 2.50 -5.60 -0.43
CA LEU A 55 3.07 -6.18 0.78
C LEU A 55 2.19 -7.30 1.38
N GLU A 56 0.87 -7.15 1.31
CA GLU A 56 -0.10 -8.20 1.69
C GLU A 56 0.09 -9.47 0.84
N THR A 57 0.30 -9.32 -0.48
CA THR A 57 0.65 -10.47 -1.34
C THR A 57 2.01 -11.06 -0.97
N CYS A 58 3.01 -10.23 -0.68
CA CYS A 58 4.34 -10.70 -0.28
C CYS A 58 4.31 -11.47 1.06
N ALA A 59 3.36 -11.19 1.94
CA ALA A 59 3.23 -11.88 3.23
C ALA A 59 2.88 -13.38 3.10
N ALA A 60 2.37 -13.82 1.93
CA ALA A 60 2.10 -15.22 1.65
C ALA A 60 3.32 -15.98 1.06
N LEU A 61 4.40 -15.27 0.72
CA LEU A 61 5.61 -15.86 0.15
C LEU A 61 6.50 -16.46 1.24
N THR A 62 7.35 -17.42 0.87
CA THR A 62 8.44 -17.84 1.76
C THR A 62 9.49 -16.74 1.87
N ALA A 63 10.33 -16.81 2.91
CA ALA A 63 11.44 -15.87 3.07
C ALA A 63 12.40 -15.93 1.87
N GLU A 64 12.65 -17.11 1.33
CA GLU A 64 13.52 -17.31 0.17
C GLU A 64 12.96 -16.63 -1.07
N GLN A 65 11.65 -16.79 -1.33
CA GLN A 65 10.98 -16.13 -2.47
C GLN A 65 10.98 -14.61 -2.33
N PHE A 66 10.73 -14.08 -1.13
CA PHE A 66 10.71 -12.64 -0.88
C PHE A 66 12.08 -11.97 -1.07
N HIS A 67 13.16 -12.72 -0.80
CA HIS A 67 14.54 -12.28 -0.96
C HIS A 67 15.22 -12.77 -2.26
N GLN A 68 14.50 -13.50 -3.12
CA GLN A 68 15.03 -14.02 -4.37
C GLN A 68 15.54 -12.88 -5.26
N ARG A 69 16.67 -13.11 -5.93
CA ARG A 69 17.29 -12.14 -6.83
C ARG A 69 16.66 -12.18 -8.23
N PHE A 70 16.46 -10.98 -8.80
CA PHE A 70 15.97 -10.76 -10.15
C PHE A 70 16.80 -9.67 -10.84
N GLU A 71 16.95 -9.77 -12.15
CA GLU A 71 17.65 -8.79 -13.00
C GLU A 71 16.77 -7.56 -13.33
N ILE A 72 16.17 -6.95 -12.32
CA ILE A 72 15.33 -5.76 -12.47
C ILE A 72 15.29 -4.91 -11.20
N GLY A 73 15.38 -3.59 -11.36
CA GLY A 73 15.25 -2.65 -10.24
C GLY A 73 16.28 -2.91 -9.12
N PRO A 74 15.89 -2.71 -7.84
CA PRO A 74 16.72 -3.07 -6.68
C PRO A 74 17.04 -4.58 -6.57
N GLY A 75 16.32 -5.41 -7.32
CA GLY A 75 16.66 -6.81 -7.60
C GLY A 75 16.12 -7.85 -6.63
N SER A 76 15.21 -7.47 -5.72
CA SER A 76 14.34 -8.42 -4.99
C SER A 76 13.03 -7.74 -4.59
N LEU A 77 12.01 -8.52 -4.20
CA LEU A 77 10.76 -7.97 -3.66
C LEU A 77 11.02 -7.21 -2.35
N HIS A 78 11.85 -7.78 -1.47
CA HIS A 78 12.29 -7.14 -0.23
C HIS A 78 12.96 -5.79 -0.49
N ASP A 79 13.98 -5.76 -1.36
CA ASP A 79 14.77 -4.55 -1.57
C ASP A 79 13.96 -3.48 -2.28
N THR A 80 13.10 -3.88 -3.23
CA THR A 80 12.25 -2.96 -3.97
C THR A 80 11.17 -2.33 -3.09
N THR A 81 10.51 -3.13 -2.24
CA THR A 81 9.52 -2.59 -1.29
C THR A 81 10.17 -1.75 -0.20
N THR A 82 11.35 -2.13 0.29
CA THR A 82 12.16 -1.32 1.21
C THR A 82 12.53 0.02 0.59
N HIS A 83 12.99 0.04 -0.66
CA HIS A 83 13.33 1.26 -1.40
C HIS A 83 12.14 2.20 -1.60
N ILE A 84 10.94 1.65 -1.89
CA ILE A 84 9.70 2.44 -1.96
C ILE A 84 9.43 3.13 -0.62
N LEU A 85 9.45 2.40 0.49
CA LEU A 85 9.21 2.96 1.83
C LEU A 85 10.32 3.94 2.25
N GLY A 86 11.57 3.68 1.86
CA GLY A 86 12.72 4.54 2.10
C GLY A 86 12.57 5.89 1.40
N ALA A 87 12.12 5.88 0.14
CA ALA A 87 11.80 7.10 -0.61
C ALA A 87 10.65 7.88 0.05
N MET A 88 9.58 7.21 0.47
CA MET A 88 8.44 7.83 1.17
C MET A 88 8.90 8.50 2.47
N ARG A 89 9.66 7.78 3.32
CA ARG A 89 10.20 8.30 4.58
C ARG A 89 11.05 9.54 4.35
N ARG A 90 12.04 9.43 3.47
CA ARG A 90 13.04 10.48 3.23
C ARG A 90 12.39 11.75 2.71
N TRP A 91 11.49 11.63 1.74
CA TRP A 91 10.78 12.79 1.20
C TRP A 91 9.72 13.33 2.16
N GLY A 92 9.07 12.47 2.96
CA GLY A 92 8.20 12.91 4.05
C GLY A 92 8.95 13.78 5.07
N ASP A 93 10.18 13.40 5.46
CA ASP A 93 11.00 14.22 6.34
C ASP A 93 11.41 15.55 5.71
N VAL A 94 11.76 15.57 4.42
CA VAL A 94 12.05 16.82 3.67
C VAL A 94 10.83 17.73 3.62
N LEU A 95 9.66 17.19 3.26
CA LEU A 95 8.42 17.94 3.16
C LEU A 95 7.94 18.46 4.52
N ALA A 96 8.29 17.79 5.61
CA ALA A 96 7.99 18.22 6.96
C ALA A 96 9.06 19.16 7.56
N GLY A 97 10.14 19.46 6.82
CA GLY A 97 11.25 20.28 7.34
C GLY A 97 11.98 19.64 8.52
N ARG A 98 11.99 18.31 8.62
CA ARG A 98 12.59 17.56 9.73
C ARG A 98 13.98 17.04 9.37
N GLN A 99 14.76 16.74 10.41
CA GLN A 99 16.00 15.98 10.23
C GLN A 99 15.68 14.62 9.58
N GLN A 100 16.40 14.29 8.52
CA GLN A 100 16.19 13.05 7.78
C GLN A 100 16.59 11.85 8.64
N ARG A 101 15.66 10.91 8.79
CA ARG A 101 15.93 9.62 9.41
C ARG A 101 16.95 8.80 8.59
N PRO A 102 17.68 7.85 9.22
CA PRO A 102 18.59 6.97 8.51
C PRO A 102 17.91 6.20 7.35
N PRO A 103 18.66 5.83 6.30
CA PRO A 103 18.17 4.97 5.21
C PRO A 103 17.60 3.65 5.75
N LEU A 104 16.60 3.11 5.05
CA LEU A 104 16.02 1.81 5.42
C LEU A 104 16.82 0.64 4.83
N GLU A 105 17.56 0.89 3.75
CA GLU A 105 18.35 -0.09 3.03
C GLU A 105 19.44 -0.72 3.93
N GLY A 106 19.73 -2.00 3.69
CA GLY A 106 20.77 -2.75 4.41
C GLY A 106 20.27 -3.62 5.58
N GLU A 107 19.04 -3.43 6.04
CA GLU A 107 18.40 -4.33 7.04
C GLU A 107 17.40 -5.27 6.37
N LYS A 108 17.48 -6.57 6.69
CA LYS A 108 16.48 -7.56 6.26
C LYS A 108 15.22 -7.47 7.12
N ARG A 109 14.06 -7.33 6.48
CA ARG A 109 12.75 -7.20 7.12
C ARG A 109 11.76 -8.22 6.56
N THR A 110 10.79 -8.60 7.37
CA THR A 110 9.65 -9.40 6.91
C THR A 110 8.62 -8.50 6.24
N PRO A 111 7.73 -9.04 5.39
CA PRO A 111 6.60 -8.29 4.85
C PRO A 111 5.77 -7.59 5.93
N GLN A 112 5.55 -8.24 7.09
CA GLN A 112 4.82 -7.64 8.21
C GLN A 112 5.51 -6.39 8.77
N LYS A 113 6.83 -6.42 8.99
CA LYS A 113 7.58 -5.24 9.44
C LYS A 113 7.48 -4.09 8.44
N LEU A 114 7.45 -4.39 7.14
CA LEU A 114 7.28 -3.38 6.09
C LEU A 114 5.84 -2.83 6.05
N LEU A 115 4.82 -3.64 6.36
CA LEU A 115 3.44 -3.17 6.53
C LEU A 115 3.32 -2.20 7.71
N ASP A 116 3.97 -2.51 8.83
CA ASP A 116 3.98 -1.63 10.00
C ASP A 116 4.67 -0.30 9.67
N LEU A 117 5.83 -0.35 8.99
CA LEU A 117 6.52 0.84 8.48
C LEU A 117 5.67 1.65 7.50
N LEU A 118 4.91 1.00 6.63
CA LEU A 118 4.03 1.68 5.67
C LEU A 118 2.99 2.57 6.40
N VAL A 119 2.46 2.14 7.54
CA VAL A 119 1.50 2.95 8.32
C VAL A 119 2.16 4.26 8.77
N GLU A 120 3.35 4.19 9.35
CA GLU A 120 4.13 5.36 9.77
C GLU A 120 4.44 6.29 8.60
N VAL A 121 5.10 5.78 7.55
CA VAL A 121 5.63 6.63 6.48
C VAL A 121 4.55 7.20 5.57
N SER A 122 3.41 6.51 5.41
CA SER A 122 2.28 7.06 4.68
C SER A 122 1.55 8.14 5.48
N GLY A 123 1.39 7.97 6.79
CA GLY A 123 0.84 9.01 7.66
C GLY A 123 1.67 10.29 7.66
N ASP A 124 3.00 10.15 7.76
CA ASP A 124 3.95 11.27 7.65
C ASP A 124 3.78 12.04 6.33
N LEU A 125 3.73 11.31 5.21
CA LEU A 125 3.64 11.91 3.88
C LEU A 125 2.30 12.60 3.66
N GLU A 126 1.19 11.98 4.06
CA GLU A 126 -0.15 12.56 3.94
C GLU A 126 -0.32 13.81 4.82
N ALA A 127 0.22 13.79 6.03
CA ALA A 127 0.22 14.97 6.91
C ALA A 127 0.95 16.17 6.30
N SER A 128 1.94 15.92 5.43
CA SER A 128 2.69 16.99 4.78
C SER A 128 1.89 17.75 3.72
N VAL A 129 0.85 17.15 3.13
CA VAL A 129 0.03 17.82 2.10
C VAL A 129 -0.89 18.87 2.70
N GLY A 130 -1.48 18.61 3.86
CA GLY A 130 -2.39 19.55 4.51
C GLY A 130 -1.69 20.74 5.18
N ALA A 131 -0.36 20.67 5.34
CA ALA A 131 0.39 21.64 6.15
C ALA A 131 0.90 22.86 5.35
N HIS A 132 1.09 22.73 4.04
CA HIS A 132 1.81 23.72 3.21
C HIS A 132 1.37 23.69 1.75
N ALA A 133 1.48 24.81 1.05
CA ALA A 133 1.05 24.92 -0.33
C ALA A 133 1.98 24.16 -1.31
N PRO A 134 1.48 23.58 -2.42
CA PRO A 134 2.31 22.81 -3.35
C PRO A 134 3.42 23.60 -4.06
N ASP A 135 3.31 24.92 -4.12
CA ASP A 135 4.24 25.86 -4.76
C ASP A 135 5.35 26.37 -3.81
N GLU A 136 5.32 26.00 -2.54
CA GLU A 136 6.43 26.30 -1.64
C GLU A 136 7.67 25.44 -2.00
N LEU A 137 8.84 25.96 -1.62
CA LEU A 137 10.13 25.32 -1.84
C LEU A 137 10.54 24.48 -0.64
N VAL A 138 11.15 23.33 -0.89
CA VAL A 138 11.83 22.49 0.09
C VAL A 138 13.24 22.18 -0.37
N SER A 139 14.17 22.11 0.57
CA SER A 139 15.57 21.81 0.28
C SER A 139 16.00 20.49 0.91
N ARG A 140 16.84 19.77 0.19
CA ARG A 140 17.50 18.55 0.65
C ARG A 140 18.98 18.64 0.36
N THR A 141 19.80 18.39 1.38
CA THR A 141 21.24 18.21 1.20
C THR A 141 21.56 16.74 0.96
N PHE A 142 22.32 16.45 -0.08
CA PHE A 142 22.86 15.12 -0.36
C PHE A 142 24.25 15.26 -0.96
N GLU A 143 25.20 14.43 -0.50
CA GLU A 143 26.62 14.51 -0.90
C GLU A 143 27.22 15.92 -0.77
N GLY A 144 26.85 16.61 0.31
CA GLY A 144 27.32 17.97 0.60
C GLY A 144 26.72 19.07 -0.29
N LYS A 145 25.84 18.74 -1.24
CA LYS A 145 25.16 19.69 -2.11
C LYS A 145 23.72 19.88 -1.69
N SER A 146 23.28 21.12 -1.56
CA SER A 146 21.87 21.45 -1.31
C SER A 146 21.12 21.57 -2.62
N HIS A 147 19.99 20.88 -2.72
CA HIS A 147 19.10 20.90 -3.86
C HIS A 147 17.72 21.38 -3.40
N THR A 148 17.13 22.31 -4.16
CA THR A 148 15.83 22.89 -3.86
C THR A 148 14.80 22.39 -4.87
N PHE A 149 13.61 22.06 -4.38
CA PHE A 149 12.52 21.47 -5.14
C PHE A 149 11.20 22.16 -4.78
N MET A 150 10.26 22.19 -5.73
CA MET A 150 8.88 22.50 -5.43
C MET A 150 8.25 21.36 -4.64
N ARG A 151 7.43 21.63 -3.62
CA ARG A 151 6.74 20.57 -2.87
C ARG A 151 5.88 19.68 -3.76
N GLY A 152 5.14 20.28 -4.69
CA GLY A 152 4.32 19.56 -5.66
C GLY A 152 5.13 18.60 -6.53
N SER A 153 6.37 18.97 -6.92
CA SER A 153 7.23 18.09 -7.71
C SER A 153 7.75 16.92 -6.87
N VAL A 154 8.04 17.13 -5.59
CA VAL A 154 8.40 16.06 -4.64
C VAL A 154 7.25 15.08 -4.44
N LEU A 155 6.03 15.56 -4.19
CA LEU A 155 4.84 14.72 -4.00
C LEU A 155 4.54 13.89 -5.25
N THR A 156 4.65 14.51 -6.42
CA THR A 156 4.51 13.84 -7.72
C THR A 156 5.61 12.79 -7.92
N HIS A 157 6.87 13.13 -7.60
CA HIS A 157 7.98 12.20 -7.70
C HIS A 157 7.77 10.97 -6.81
N VAL A 158 7.43 11.13 -5.53
CA VAL A 158 7.27 10.00 -4.60
C VAL A 158 6.20 9.01 -5.10
N THR A 159 5.06 9.52 -5.56
CA THR A 159 3.93 8.68 -6.00
C THR A 159 4.20 7.98 -7.33
N THR A 160 4.78 8.67 -8.31
CA THR A 160 5.14 8.08 -9.60
C THR A 160 6.34 7.12 -9.48
N HIS A 161 7.32 7.43 -8.64
CA HIS A 161 8.44 6.54 -8.30
C HIS A 161 7.95 5.25 -7.63
N GLY A 162 7.00 5.35 -6.70
CA GLY A 162 6.33 4.19 -6.11
C GLY A 162 5.66 3.31 -7.17
N MET A 163 4.92 3.91 -8.12
CA MET A 163 4.29 3.17 -9.22
C MET A 163 5.31 2.45 -10.10
N HIS A 164 6.40 3.13 -10.47
CA HIS A 164 7.47 2.56 -11.28
C HIS A 164 8.06 1.29 -10.64
N HIS A 165 8.39 1.34 -9.34
CA HIS A 165 8.96 0.20 -8.64
C HIS A 165 7.93 -0.90 -8.33
N ARG A 166 6.65 -0.56 -8.08
CA ARG A 166 5.60 -1.57 -7.95
C ARG A 166 5.43 -2.39 -9.22
N ALA A 167 5.52 -1.78 -10.41
CA ALA A 167 5.48 -2.51 -11.68
C ALA A 167 6.61 -3.56 -11.80
N GLN A 168 7.81 -3.24 -11.29
CA GLN A 168 8.93 -4.19 -11.21
C GLN A 168 8.59 -5.35 -10.25
N CYS A 169 7.97 -5.07 -9.10
CA CYS A 169 7.51 -6.11 -8.18
C CYS A 169 6.44 -7.01 -8.81
N LEU A 170 5.49 -6.45 -9.56
CA LEU A 170 4.49 -7.25 -10.27
C LEU A 170 5.14 -8.21 -11.28
N ASN A 171 6.22 -7.78 -11.95
CA ASN A 171 7.00 -8.65 -12.81
C ASN A 171 7.69 -9.78 -12.02
N MET A 172 8.28 -9.48 -10.87
CA MET A 172 8.90 -10.48 -9.99
C MET A 172 7.88 -11.50 -9.46
N LEU A 173 6.72 -11.04 -8.98
CA LEU A 173 5.63 -11.89 -8.51
C LEU A 173 5.13 -12.85 -9.60
N ARG A 174 5.02 -12.36 -10.85
CA ARG A 174 4.65 -13.20 -11.99
C ARG A 174 5.67 -14.32 -12.23
N GLN A 175 6.97 -14.02 -12.12
CA GLN A 175 8.03 -15.03 -12.25
C GLN A 175 8.02 -16.06 -11.12
N LEU A 176 7.51 -15.68 -9.93
CA LEU A 176 7.28 -16.59 -8.81
C LEU A 176 5.98 -17.41 -8.95
N GLY A 177 5.21 -17.24 -10.03
CA GLY A 177 3.97 -17.95 -10.28
C GLY A 177 2.77 -17.44 -9.47
N VAL A 178 2.84 -16.21 -8.95
CA VAL A 178 1.71 -15.60 -8.22
C VAL A 178 0.63 -15.16 -9.20
N ASP A 179 -0.57 -15.70 -9.01
CA ASP A 179 -1.78 -15.37 -9.77
C ASP A 179 -3.03 -15.49 -8.86
N PRO A 180 -3.94 -14.48 -8.79
CA PRO A 180 -3.84 -13.18 -9.44
C PRO A 180 -2.74 -12.29 -8.84
N LEU A 181 -2.17 -11.42 -9.67
CA LEU A 181 -1.29 -10.35 -9.20
C LEU A 181 -2.07 -9.32 -8.37
N PRO A 182 -1.44 -8.66 -7.38
CA PRO A 182 -2.10 -7.61 -6.62
C PRO A 182 -2.46 -6.45 -7.55
N PRO A 183 -3.64 -5.84 -7.35
CA PRO A 183 -4.04 -4.69 -8.14
C PRO A 183 -3.15 -3.48 -7.79
N SER A 184 -2.91 -2.62 -8.78
CA SER A 184 -1.96 -1.52 -8.64
C SER A 184 -2.34 -0.27 -9.42
N ALA A 185 -3.37 -0.28 -10.27
CA ALA A 185 -3.77 0.91 -11.02
C ALA A 185 -4.60 1.88 -10.15
N VAL A 186 -4.58 3.17 -10.49
CA VAL A 186 -5.45 4.17 -9.83
C VAL A 186 -6.92 3.86 -10.11
N THR A 187 -7.25 3.40 -11.32
CA THR A 187 -8.62 3.00 -11.68
C THR A 187 -9.12 1.83 -10.84
N GLU A 188 -8.27 0.82 -10.63
CA GLU A 188 -8.53 -0.31 -9.74
C GLU A 188 -8.75 0.16 -8.29
N TRP A 189 -7.91 1.07 -7.80
CA TRP A 189 -8.12 1.71 -6.49
C TRP A 189 -9.47 2.41 -6.42
N THR A 190 -9.84 3.22 -7.41
CA THR A 190 -11.15 3.90 -7.46
C THR A 190 -12.31 2.90 -7.45
N MET A 191 -12.18 1.75 -8.11
CA MET A 191 -13.22 0.72 -8.11
C MET A 191 -13.32 -0.01 -6.75
N MET A 192 -12.19 -0.20 -6.06
CA MET A 192 -12.12 -1.03 -4.84
C MET A 192 -12.15 -0.25 -3.53
N ALA A 193 -11.78 1.03 -3.53
CA ALA A 193 -11.76 1.88 -2.34
C ALA A 193 -13.15 2.42 -1.96
N ASP A 194 -14.21 1.96 -2.62
CA ASP A 194 -15.61 2.39 -2.50
C ASP A 194 -15.79 3.92 -2.31
N PRO A 195 -15.61 4.70 -3.39
CA PRO A 195 -15.90 6.15 -3.37
C PRO A 195 -17.40 6.46 -3.36
N LEU A 196 -18.27 5.47 -3.61
CA LEU A 196 -19.69 5.63 -3.91
C LEU A 196 -20.49 4.45 -3.34
N GLY A 197 -20.53 4.30 -2.01
CA GLY A 197 -21.21 3.23 -1.25
C GLY A 197 -22.35 2.47 -1.95
N LYS A 198 -22.03 1.57 -2.88
CA LYS A 198 -23.01 0.80 -3.66
C LYS A 198 -22.57 -0.65 -3.82
N HIS A 199 -22.29 -1.29 -2.70
CA HIS A 199 -22.52 -2.72 -2.56
C HIS A 199 -23.34 -3.02 -1.29
N SER A 200 -24.54 -2.43 -1.22
CA SER A 200 -25.67 -3.10 -0.57
C SER A 200 -26.45 -3.84 -1.65
N GLN A 201 -26.39 -5.17 -1.63
CA GLN A 201 -27.32 -6.00 -2.39
C GLN A 201 -28.75 -5.58 -2.03
N ALA A 202 -29.45 -4.93 -2.95
CA ALA A 202 -30.89 -4.85 -2.85
C ALA A 202 -31.44 -6.23 -3.25
N ALA A 203 -31.84 -7.00 -2.25
CA ALA A 203 -32.79 -8.08 -2.45
C ALA A 203 -33.99 -7.50 -3.19
N ARG A 204 -34.31 -8.05 -4.36
CA ARG A 204 -35.56 -7.73 -5.05
C ARG A 204 -36.71 -8.11 -4.12
N PRO A 205 -37.73 -7.25 -3.91
CA PRO A 205 -38.97 -7.73 -3.34
C PRO A 205 -39.61 -8.66 -4.37
N SER A 206 -39.89 -9.88 -3.94
CA SER A 206 -40.86 -10.76 -4.57
C SER A 206 -42.23 -10.09 -4.51
N GLY A 207 -42.71 -9.64 -5.66
CA GLY A 207 -44.06 -9.18 -5.93
C GLY A 207 -44.43 -9.58 -7.35
#